data_AF-A0A2A9EXQ4-F1
#
_entry.id   AF-A0A2A9EXQ4-F1
#
_cell.length_a   1.000
_cell.length_b   1.000
_cell.length_c   1.000
_cell.angle_alpha   90.00
_cell.angle_beta   90.00
_cell.angle_gamma   90.00
#
_symmetry.space_group_name_H-M   'P 1'
#
loop_
_entity.id
_entity.type
_entity.pdbx_description
1 polymer ?
#
loop_
_entity_poly.entity_id
_entity_poly.type
_entity_poly.pdbx_seq_one_letter_code
_entity_poly.pdbx_strand_id
1 'polypeptide(L)' 'MIRPRWEWALETDEGVRLDASLSPVFTTQFDAEQWLGEHWRSLRAAGAAQARLLGEGQQVTPTIVFRAP' A
#
# COMPACT_ATOMS: atom_id res chain seq x y z
N MET A 1 -12.79 -8.40 -20.05
CA MET A 1 -12.18 -7.14 -19.61
C MET A 1 -11.70 -7.35 -18.18
N ILE A 2 -10.40 -7.45 -17.94
CA ILE A 2 -9.85 -7.51 -16.58
C ILE A 2 -10.04 -6.11 -16.00
N ARG A 3 -10.71 -6.01 -14.85
CA ARG A 3 -10.83 -4.73 -14.14
C ARG A 3 -9.47 -4.46 -13.50
N PRO A 4 -8.90 -3.26 -13.65
CA PRO A 4 -7.64 -2.92 -13.02
C PRO A 4 -7.77 -3.12 -11.50
N ARG A 5 -6.87 -3.92 -10.93
CA ARG A 5 -6.73 -4.22 -9.51
C ARG A 5 -5.59 -3.39 -8.97
N TRP A 6 -5.96 -2.42 -8.13
CA TRP A 6 -5.02 -1.59 -7.40
C TRP A 6 -4.91 -2.10 -5.96
N GLU A 7 -3.71 -2.24 -5.43
CA GLU A 7 -3.49 -2.69 -4.05
C GLU A 7 -2.15 -2.16 -3.52
N TRP A 8 -2.00 -2.08 -2.20
CA TRP A 8 -0.75 -1.70 -1.56
C TRP A 8 0.02 -2.94 -1.10
N ALA A 9 1.23 -3.11 -1.63
CA ALA A 9 2.22 -4.00 -1.02
C ALA A 9 2.91 -3.25 0.13
N LEU A 10 2.73 -3.77 1.34
CA LEU A 10 3.26 -3.19 2.57
C LEU A 10 4.47 -4.00 3.06
N GLU A 11 5.51 -3.30 3.52
CA GLU A 11 6.74 -3.92 4.02
C GLU A 11 7.16 -3.29 5.36
N THR A 12 7.75 -4.10 6.23
CA THR A 12 8.37 -3.67 7.50
C THR A 12 9.70 -2.93 7.24
N ASP A 13 10.34 -2.43 8.29
CA ASP A 13 11.65 -1.79 8.13
C ASP A 13 12.76 -2.78 7.74
N GLU A 14 12.60 -4.05 8.11
CA GLU A 14 13.52 -5.14 7.75
C GLU A 14 13.30 -5.64 6.32
N GLY A 15 12.37 -5.03 5.57
CA GLY A 15 12.01 -5.42 4.20
C GLY A 15 11.13 -6.66 4.12
N VAL A 16 10.51 -7.06 5.22
CA VAL A 16 9.58 -8.20 5.24
C VAL A 16 8.21 -7.75 4.73
N ARG A 17 7.64 -8.46 3.76
CA ARG A 17 6.27 -8.19 3.31
C ARG A 17 5.26 -8.54 4.40
N LEU A 18 4.37 -7.59 4.67
CA LEU A 18 3.22 -7.78 5.53
C LEU A 18 2.10 -8.50 4.77
N ASP A 19 1.10 -8.95 5.54
CA ASP A 19 -0.06 -9.65 5.00
C ASP A 19 -0.81 -8.78 3.98
N ALA A 20 -1.10 -9.34 2.80
CA ALA A 20 -1.80 -8.64 1.73
C ALA A 20 -3.23 -8.24 2.14
N SER A 21 -3.85 -8.95 3.10
CA SER A 21 -5.18 -8.62 3.63
C SER A 21 -5.25 -7.27 4.34
N LEU A 22 -4.10 -6.67 4.69
CA LEU A 22 -4.02 -5.30 5.22
C LEU A 22 -4.37 -4.23 4.17
N SER A 23 -4.30 -4.56 2.88
CA SER A 23 -4.70 -3.67 1.79
C SER A 23 -5.92 -4.23 1.04
N PRO A 24 -7.01 -3.46 0.93
CA PRO A 24 -8.11 -3.78 0.02
C PRO A 24 -7.66 -3.74 -1.44
N VAL A 25 -8.45 -4.36 -2.32
CA VAL A 25 -8.33 -4.15 -3.77
C VAL A 25 -9.24 -3.00 -4.19
N PHE A 26 -8.66 -2.03 -4.91
CA PHE A 26 -9.35 -0.83 -5.39
C PHE A 26 -9.59 -0.89 -6.90
N THR A 27 -10.61 -0.17 -7.34
CA THR A 27 -10.97 -0.04 -8.77
C THR A 27 -10.22 1.08 -9.49
N THR A 28 -9.67 2.04 -8.75
CA THR A 28 -8.90 3.17 -9.29
C THR A 28 -7.66 3.45 -8.44
N GLN A 29 -6.66 4.09 -9.05
CA GLN A 29 -5.48 4.61 -8.36
C GLN A 29 -5.87 5.61 -7.26
N PHE A 30 -6.79 6.52 -7.57
CA PHE A 30 -7.20 7.59 -6.67
C PHE A 30 -7.77 7.03 -5.36
N ASP A 31 -8.65 6.03 -5.44
CA ASP A 31 -9.22 5.39 -4.24
C ASP A 31 -8.12 4.74 -3.38
N ALA A 32 -7.13 4.09 -4.01
CA ALA A 32 -6.01 3.48 -3.30
C ALA A 32 -5.15 4.54 -2.60
N GLU A 33 -4.87 5.67 -3.26
CA GLU A 33 -4.09 6.77 -2.70
C GLU A 33 -4.80 7.48 -1.55
N GLN A 34 -6.11 7.72 -1.67
CA GLN A 34 -6.94 8.27 -0.60
C GLN A 34 -6.92 7.35 0.64
N TRP A 35 -7.14 6.05 0.43
CA TRP A 35 -7.11 5.06 1.51
C TRP A 35 -5.77 5.05 2.26
N LEU A 36 -4.64 5.12 1.55
CA LEU A 36 -3.33 5.18 2.19
C LEU A 36 -3.20 6.42 3.09
N GLY A 37 -3.65 7.58 2.61
CA GLY A 37 -3.64 8.84 3.35
C GLY A 37 -4.49 8.81 4.61
N GLU A 38 -5.57 8.03 4.63
CA GLU A 38 -6.43 7.84 5.80
C GLU A 38 -5.86 6.81 6.79
N HIS A 39 -5.27 5.73 6.27
CA HIS A 39 -4.91 4.55 7.07
C HIS A 39 -3.43 4.45 7.47
N TRP A 40 -2.54 5.32 6.97
CA TRP A 40 -1.09 5.19 7.19
C TRP A 40 -0.68 5.07 8.67
N ARG A 41 -1.38 5.75 9.59
CA ARG A 41 -1.09 5.68 11.04
C ARG A 41 -1.37 4.29 11.60
N SER A 42 -2.48 3.69 11.20
CA SER A 42 -2.87 2.33 11.62
C SER A 42 -1.96 1.28 10.99
N LEU A 43 -1.60 1.46 9.71
CA LEU A 43 -0.62 0.58 9.03
C LEU A 43 0.74 0.62 9.73
N ARG A 44 1.16 1.81 10.15
CA ARG A 44 2.37 2.01 10.97
C ARG A 44 2.29 1.31 12.32
N ALA A 45 1.18 1.46 13.03
CA ALA A 45 0.95 0.75 14.29
C ALA A 45 0.96 -0.78 14.11
N ALA A 46 0.59 -1.26 12.92
CA ALA A 46 0.68 -2.66 12.52
C ALA A 46 2.07 -3.10 12.01
N GLY A 47 3.08 -2.22 12.04
CA GLY A 47 4.46 -2.53 11.67
C GLY A 47 4.86 -2.18 10.22
N ALA A 48 3.99 -1.56 9.44
CA ALA A 48 4.35 -1.13 8.08
C ALA A 48 5.33 0.04 8.14
N ALA A 49 6.43 -0.05 7.39
CA ALA A 49 7.40 1.02 7.21
C ALA A 49 7.38 1.61 5.78
N GLN A 50 7.00 0.79 4.80
CA GLN A 50 7.00 1.14 3.38
C GLN A 50 5.70 0.68 2.72
N ALA A 51 5.26 1.42 1.69
CA ALA A 51 4.12 1.07 0.87
C ALA A 51 4.44 1.26 -0.62
N ARG A 52 4.12 0.25 -1.44
CA ARG A 52 4.25 0.30 -2.91
C ARG A 52 2.87 0.09 -3.52
N LEU A 53 2.45 1.01 -4.39
CA LEU A 53 1.20 0.85 -5.12
C LEU A 53 1.42 -0.11 -6.29
N LEU A 54 0.65 -1.18 -6.30
CA LEU A 54 0.62 -2.13 -7.39
C LEU A 54 -0.65 -1.89 -8.22
N GLY A 55 -0.50 -1.71 -9.54
CA GLY A 55 -1.57 -1.74 -10.51
C GLY A 55 -1.37 -2.96 -11.41
N GLU A 56 -2.33 -3.89 -11.41
CA GLU A 56 -2.19 -5.18 -12.12
C GLU A 56 -0.92 -5.96 -11.71
N GLY A 57 -0.55 -5.89 -10.43
CA GLY A 57 0.64 -6.55 -9.87
C GLY A 57 1.98 -5.85 -10.18
N GLN A 58 1.98 -4.77 -10.95
CA GLN A 58 3.16 -3.99 -11.27
C GLN A 58 3.23 -2.72 -10.43
N GLN A 59 4.40 -2.35 -9.94
CA GLN A 59 4.57 -1.07 -9.24
C GLN A 59 4.41 0.10 -10.21
N VAL A 60 3.54 1.04 -9.86
CA VAL A 60 3.13 2.18 -10.71
C VAL A 60 3.49 3.55 -10.14
N THR A 61 3.82 3.64 -8.85
CA THR A 61 4.30 4.86 -8.19
C THR A 61 5.60 4.63 -7.41
N PRO A 62 6.37 5.68 -7.09
CA PRO A 62 7.51 5.56 -6.18
C PRO A 62 7.09 4.99 -4.82
N THR A 63 8.00 4.25 -4.18
CA THR A 63 7.78 3.70 -2.84
C THR A 63 7.57 4.83 -1.84
N ILE A 64 6.50 4.75 -1.06
CA ILE A 64 6.19 5.67 0.02
C ILE A 64 6.80 5.10 1.30
N VAL A 65 7.67 5.89 1.93
CA VAL A 65 8.25 5.55 3.24
C VAL A 65 7.48 6.30 4.31
N PHE A 66 6.90 5.57 5.25
CA PHE A 66 6.31 6.17 6.43
C PHE A 66 7.44 6.62 7.35
N ARG A 67 7.80 7.90 7.32
CA ARG A 67 8.78 8.43 8.27
C ARG A 67 8.09 8.72 9.61
N ALA A 68 8.76 8.41 10.71
CA ALA A 68 8.36 8.97 11.99
C ALA A 68 8.76 10.46 11.96
N PRO A 69 7.98 11.35 12.60
CA PRO A 69 8.48 12.68 12.93
C PRO A 69 9.75 12.60 13.81
#